data_AF-A0A959ZFP5-F1
#
_entry.id   AF-A0A959ZFP5-F1
#
_cell.length_a   1.000
_cell.length_b   1.000
_cell.length_c   1.000
_cell.angle_alpha   90.00
_cell.angle_beta   90.00
_cell.angle_gamma   90.00
#
_symmetry.space_group_name_H-M   'P 1'
#
loop_
_entity.id
_entity.type
_entity.pdbx_description
1 polymer ?
#
loop_
_entity_poly.entity_id
_entity_poly.type
_entity_poly.pdbx_seq_one_letter_code
_entity_poly.pdbx_strand_id
1 'polypeptide(L)'
;MAPTRTAFAALAGGLALAFACALLLIAGSGPASALTLEQKQSAARERIENEAAAIDASRSELEAAQAEAEQAAAREAGLSDLLAAGTERSAELGARLDEAEAALAESRQRLKRARKFLAERLVAIYISGGVPDTLDLAMGASSFGQLASGTAYLTAIQDSDERLTRRVAELRRDLEGKVGGLAEARQAVDAHNAALAAARDQIAAVRAEAEASAATLASANAEREASIESLKGDIAGWQNKIEKQQEVSAEQAEEEVAQNLGGPYSIPTYIVMCESGGDYSALNPSSGAGGAYQIIPSTWEAYGGEGLPQEASKAEQDRIAALIWADVGASAWSCA
;
A
#
# COMPACT_ATOMS: atom_id res chain seq x y z
N MET A 1 30.30 13.30 -18.43
CA MET A 1 29.47 12.11 -18.64
C MET A 1 28.46 12.05 -17.51
N ALA A 2 27.23 12.47 -17.78
CA ALA A 2 26.14 12.48 -16.81
C ALA A 2 25.28 11.22 -17.01
N PRO A 3 24.90 10.46 -15.97
CA PRO A 3 23.89 9.44 -16.11
C PRO A 3 22.49 10.07 -16.03
N THR A 4 21.67 9.55 -16.91
CA THR A 4 20.27 9.85 -17.21
C THR A 4 19.35 9.65 -16.00
N ARG A 5 18.54 10.67 -15.71
CA ARG A 5 17.34 10.56 -14.87
C ARG A 5 16.21 9.96 -15.72
N THR A 6 15.91 8.69 -15.51
CA THR A 6 14.67 8.02 -15.94
C THR A 6 13.86 7.77 -14.66
N ALA A 7 12.77 8.52 -14.47
CA ALA A 7 11.41 8.04 -14.71
C ALA A 7 10.87 7.15 -13.57
N PHE A 8 10.41 7.80 -12.50
CA PHE A 8 9.34 7.29 -11.64
C PHE A 8 8.45 8.48 -11.27
N ALA A 9 7.48 8.75 -12.15
CA ALA A 9 6.42 9.70 -11.90
C ALA A 9 5.15 8.89 -11.62
N ALA A 10 4.72 8.94 -10.36
CA ALA A 10 3.33 8.92 -9.91
C ALA A 10 2.35 7.99 -10.68
N LEU A 11 2.23 6.75 -10.20
CA LEU A 11 1.00 5.96 -10.33
C LEU A 11 0.21 6.07 -9.02
N ALA A 12 -0.26 7.28 -8.74
CA ALA A 12 -1.29 7.57 -7.76
C ALA A 12 -2.35 8.43 -8.46
N GLY A 13 -3.40 7.78 -8.95
CA GLY A 13 -4.48 8.43 -9.69
C GLY A 13 -5.67 7.49 -9.78
N GLY A 14 -6.61 7.67 -8.85
CA GLY A 14 -7.68 6.73 -8.56
C GLY A 14 -8.57 6.36 -9.75
N LEU A 15 -8.85 5.07 -9.84
CA LEU A 15 -9.95 4.55 -10.65
C LEU A 15 -11.24 4.66 -9.83
N ALA A 16 -11.80 5.87 -9.76
CA ALA A 16 -13.17 6.08 -9.33
C ALA A 16 -14.11 5.61 -10.44
N LEU A 17 -14.43 4.32 -10.47
CA LEU A 17 -15.47 3.78 -11.33
C LEU A 17 -16.84 4.06 -10.69
N ALA A 18 -17.42 5.22 -11.03
CA ALA A 18 -18.82 5.51 -10.77
C ALA A 18 -19.69 4.67 -11.72
N PHE A 19 -20.15 3.51 -11.26
CA PHE A 19 -21.20 2.74 -11.94
C PHE A 19 -22.56 3.07 -11.31
N ALA A 20 -23.17 4.14 -11.80
CA ALA A 20 -24.60 4.38 -11.63
C ALA A 20 -25.36 3.54 -12.67
N CYS A 21 -25.72 2.30 -12.32
CA CYS A 21 -26.66 1.50 -13.12
C CYS A 21 -28.07 1.61 -12.55
N ALA A 22 -28.98 1.96 -13.45
CA ALA A 22 -30.33 2.41 -13.20
C ALA A 22 -31.23 1.36 -12.53
N LEU A 23 -31.95 1.81 -11.50
CA LEU A 23 -33.17 1.20 -10.99
C LEU A 23 -34.27 1.28 -12.06
N LEU A 24 -34.54 0.17 -12.74
CA LEU A 24 -35.81 -0.07 -13.44
C LEU A 24 -36.68 -0.96 -12.56
N LEU A 25 -37.61 -0.32 -11.86
CA LEU A 25 -38.75 -0.95 -11.20
C LEU A 25 -39.73 -1.45 -12.27
N ILE A 26 -39.86 -2.76 -12.41
CA ILE A 26 -41.05 -3.39 -12.99
C ILE A 26 -41.69 -4.21 -11.87
N ALA A 27 -42.87 -3.75 -11.45
CA ALA A 27 -43.72 -4.43 -10.48
C ALA A 27 -44.39 -5.63 -11.17
N GLY A 28 -44.10 -6.83 -10.66
CA GLY A 28 -44.77 -8.09 -10.98
C GLY A 28 -44.54 -9.06 -9.84
N SER A 29 -45.50 -9.15 -8.92
CA SER A 29 -45.52 -10.08 -7.80
C SER A 29 -45.90 -11.49 -8.28
N GLY A 30 -44.89 -12.23 -8.70
CA GLY A 30 -44.77 -13.67 -9.00
C GLY A 30 -43.28 -14.04 -8.80
N PRO A 31 -42.81 -15.31 -8.93
CA PRO A 31 -41.59 -15.84 -8.27
C PRO A 31 -40.30 -15.10 -8.64
N ALA A 32 -40.06 -13.97 -7.97
CA ALA A 32 -38.97 -13.04 -8.25
C ALA A 32 -37.83 -13.17 -7.22
N SER A 33 -37.90 -14.13 -6.29
CA SER A 33 -36.91 -14.25 -5.22
C SER A 33 -35.72 -15.15 -5.57
N ALA A 34 -35.94 -16.32 -6.19
CA ALA A 34 -34.86 -17.26 -6.50
C ALA A 34 -33.96 -16.76 -7.65
N LEU A 35 -34.56 -16.33 -8.77
CA LEU A 35 -33.86 -15.78 -9.93
C LEU A 35 -32.99 -14.55 -9.59
N THR A 36 -33.45 -13.71 -8.64
CA THR A 36 -32.66 -12.54 -8.19
C THR A 36 -31.55 -12.90 -7.21
N LEU A 37 -31.73 -13.95 -6.40
CA LEU A 37 -30.66 -14.49 -5.53
C LEU A 37 -29.56 -15.17 -6.36
N GLU A 38 -29.92 -15.91 -7.41
CA GLU A 38 -28.96 -16.52 -8.34
C GLU A 38 -28.10 -15.47 -9.07
N GLN A 39 -28.71 -14.38 -9.55
CA GLN A 39 -27.99 -13.25 -10.14
C GLN A 39 -27.03 -12.56 -9.16
N LYS A 40 -27.42 -12.45 -7.88
CA LYS A 40 -26.53 -11.91 -6.83
C LYS A 40 -25.36 -12.85 -6.55
N GLN A 41 -25.58 -14.15 -6.55
CA GLN A 41 -24.53 -15.14 -6.39
C GLN A 41 -23.52 -15.12 -7.54
N SER A 42 -23.97 -15.06 -8.80
CA SER A 42 -23.07 -14.99 -9.95
C SER A 42 -22.22 -13.71 -9.91
N ALA A 43 -22.84 -12.55 -9.64
CA ALA A 43 -22.12 -11.29 -9.50
C ALA A 43 -21.12 -11.30 -8.32
N ALA A 44 -21.47 -11.92 -7.19
CA ALA A 44 -20.56 -12.05 -6.05
C ALA A 44 -19.38 -12.98 -6.38
N ARG A 45 -19.61 -14.09 -7.11
CA ARG A 45 -18.53 -14.98 -7.56
C ARG A 45 -17.58 -14.28 -8.52
N GLU A 46 -18.10 -13.54 -9.49
CA GLU A 46 -17.28 -12.74 -10.41
C GLU A 46 -16.45 -11.68 -9.66
N ARG A 47 -17.04 -11.03 -8.65
CA ARG A 47 -16.29 -10.11 -7.78
C ARG A 47 -15.18 -10.82 -7.00
N ILE A 48 -15.43 -12.01 -6.43
CA ILE A 48 -14.40 -12.79 -5.75
C ILE A 48 -13.26 -13.15 -6.71
N GLU A 49 -13.58 -13.59 -7.93
CA GLU A 49 -12.56 -13.92 -8.95
C GLU A 49 -11.72 -12.69 -9.33
N ASN A 50 -12.35 -11.55 -9.53
CA ASN A 50 -11.66 -10.29 -9.83
C ASN A 50 -10.76 -9.83 -8.67
N GLU A 51 -11.25 -9.87 -7.43
CA GLU A 51 -10.46 -9.51 -6.24
C GLU A 51 -9.31 -10.49 -6.01
N ALA A 52 -9.53 -11.80 -6.22
CA ALA A 52 -8.49 -12.82 -6.10
C ALA A 52 -7.38 -12.63 -7.15
N ALA A 53 -7.74 -12.38 -8.41
CA ALA A 53 -6.78 -12.06 -9.46
C ALA A 53 -6.00 -10.77 -9.14
N ALA A 54 -6.65 -9.77 -8.56
CA ALA A 54 -6.01 -8.53 -8.14
C ALA A 54 -5.07 -8.72 -6.94
N ILE A 55 -5.39 -9.62 -6.00
CA ILE A 55 -4.49 -10.03 -4.90
C ILE A 55 -3.26 -10.75 -5.47
N ASP A 56 -3.44 -11.70 -6.39
CA ASP A 56 -2.33 -12.44 -6.99
C ASP A 56 -1.36 -11.52 -7.75
N ALA A 57 -1.88 -10.54 -8.49
CA ALA A 57 -1.06 -9.50 -9.13
C ALA A 57 -0.31 -8.65 -8.10
N SER A 58 -1.02 -8.17 -7.08
CA SER A 58 -0.46 -7.37 -5.98
C SER A 58 0.56 -8.13 -5.14
N ARG A 59 0.47 -9.46 -5.06
CA ARG A 59 1.43 -10.30 -4.33
C ARG A 59 2.82 -10.26 -4.96
N SER A 60 2.89 -10.34 -6.29
CA SER A 60 4.16 -10.20 -7.01
C SER A 60 4.74 -8.79 -6.85
N GLU A 61 3.90 -7.76 -6.82
CA GLU A 61 4.32 -6.38 -6.58
C GLU A 61 4.80 -6.18 -5.14
N LEU A 62 4.13 -6.80 -4.16
CA LEU A 62 4.52 -6.77 -2.76
C LEU A 62 5.87 -7.45 -2.54
N GLU A 63 6.08 -8.64 -3.11
CA GLU A 63 7.37 -9.35 -3.03
C GLU A 63 8.49 -8.53 -3.68
N ALA A 64 8.23 -7.90 -4.83
CA ALA A 64 9.19 -7.00 -5.47
C ALA A 64 9.50 -5.76 -4.62
N ALA A 65 8.48 -5.12 -4.04
CA ALA A 65 8.63 -3.96 -3.16
C ALA A 65 9.39 -4.32 -1.86
N GLN A 66 9.14 -5.50 -1.29
CA GLN A 66 9.87 -6.02 -0.14
C GLN A 66 11.33 -6.29 -0.48
N ALA A 67 11.62 -6.94 -1.61
CA ALA A 67 12.98 -7.18 -2.07
C ALA A 67 13.73 -5.86 -2.36
N GLU A 68 13.05 -4.85 -2.89
CA GLU A 68 13.62 -3.52 -3.09
C GLU A 68 13.92 -2.81 -1.76
N ALA A 69 13.02 -2.90 -0.77
CA ALA A 69 13.24 -2.39 0.58
C ALA A 69 14.44 -3.08 1.26
N GLU A 70 14.57 -4.40 1.12
CA GLU A 70 15.72 -5.15 1.63
C GLU A 70 17.02 -4.75 0.94
N GLN A 71 17.01 -4.57 -0.39
CA GLN A 71 18.19 -4.06 -1.12
C GLN A 71 18.54 -2.62 -0.73
N ALA A 72 17.55 -1.77 -0.47
CA ALA A 72 17.77 -0.42 0.02
C ALA A 72 18.41 -0.45 1.42
N ALA A 73 17.90 -1.29 2.32
CA ALA A 73 18.46 -1.50 3.66
C ALA A 73 19.89 -2.07 3.63
N ALA A 74 20.18 -3.00 2.71
CA ALA A 74 21.53 -3.53 2.53
C ALA A 74 22.52 -2.48 2.00
N ARG A 75 22.07 -1.64 1.04
CA ARG A 75 22.85 -0.50 0.53
C ARG A 75 23.08 0.54 1.62
N GLU A 76 22.08 0.83 2.45
CA GLU A 76 22.20 1.66 3.64
C GLU A 76 23.26 1.14 4.60
N ALA A 77 23.22 -0.16 4.93
CA ALA A 77 24.20 -0.76 5.85
C ALA A 77 25.64 -0.58 5.33
N GLY A 78 25.87 -0.82 4.03
CA GLY A 78 27.18 -0.59 3.42
C GLY A 78 27.60 0.88 3.37
N LEU A 79 26.64 1.81 3.21
CA LEU A 79 26.91 3.25 3.24
C LEU A 79 27.11 3.77 4.66
N SER A 80 26.53 3.13 5.68
CA SER A 80 26.68 3.51 7.09
C SER A 80 28.13 3.43 7.55
N ASP A 81 28.87 2.39 7.14
CA ASP A 81 30.29 2.25 7.46
C ASP A 81 31.14 3.36 6.81
N LEU A 82 30.83 3.71 5.55
CA LEU A 82 31.49 4.80 4.84
C LEU A 82 31.16 6.16 5.46
N LEU A 83 29.91 6.36 5.89
CA LEU A 83 29.47 7.56 6.58
C LEU A 83 30.12 7.69 7.95
N ALA A 84 30.28 6.58 8.68
CA ALA A 84 30.97 6.52 9.97
C ALA A 84 32.44 6.92 9.82
N ALA A 85 33.15 6.31 8.86
CA ALA A 85 34.52 6.68 8.49
C ALA A 85 34.63 8.14 8.03
N GLY A 86 33.63 8.63 7.27
CA GLY A 86 33.53 10.03 6.86
C GLY A 86 33.39 10.99 8.04
N THR A 87 32.55 10.66 9.03
CA THR A 87 32.41 11.46 10.26
C THR A 87 33.67 11.47 11.11
N GLU A 88 34.36 10.33 11.26
CA GLU A 88 35.63 10.28 11.99
C GLU A 88 36.68 11.16 11.32
N ARG A 89 36.80 11.06 9.99
CA ARG A 89 37.73 11.90 9.22
C ARG A 89 37.38 13.38 9.31
N SER A 90 36.11 13.73 9.31
CA SER A 90 35.69 15.12 9.49
C SER A 90 36.01 15.65 10.90
N ALA A 91 35.84 14.83 11.94
CA ALA A 91 36.24 15.18 13.30
C ALA A 91 37.77 15.41 13.39
N GLU A 92 38.57 14.56 12.73
CA GLU A 92 40.02 14.76 12.64
C GLU A 92 40.37 16.08 11.93
N LEU A 93 39.70 16.39 10.81
CA LEU A 93 39.90 17.65 10.09
C LEU A 93 39.49 18.86 10.93
N GLY A 94 38.42 18.76 11.72
CA GLY A 94 38.00 19.79 12.68
C GLY A 94 39.07 20.04 13.74
N ALA A 95 39.62 18.99 14.35
CA ALA A 95 40.71 19.13 15.33
C ALA A 95 41.97 19.79 14.74
N ARG A 96 42.33 19.44 13.49
CA ARG A 96 43.44 20.08 12.77
C ARG A 96 43.16 21.54 12.45
N LEU A 97 41.89 21.89 12.18
CA LEU A 97 41.47 23.27 11.96
C LEU A 97 41.62 24.10 13.24
N ASP A 98 41.20 23.56 14.38
CA ASP A 98 41.35 24.19 15.69
C ASP A 98 42.82 24.44 16.04
N GLU A 99 43.69 23.46 15.76
CA GLU A 99 45.14 23.61 15.94
C GLU A 99 45.71 24.70 15.02
N ALA A 100 45.27 24.75 13.76
CA ALA A 100 45.68 25.79 12.81
C ALA A 100 45.17 27.19 13.22
N GLU A 101 43.97 27.30 13.78
CA GLU A 101 43.42 28.53 14.36
C GLU A 101 44.26 29.02 15.54
N ALA A 102 44.67 28.11 16.43
CA ALA A 102 45.55 28.42 17.56
C ALA A 102 46.93 28.91 17.09
N ALA A 103 47.54 28.21 16.11
CA ALA A 103 48.83 28.61 15.52
C ALA A 103 48.75 29.96 14.80
N LEU A 104 47.62 30.26 14.17
CA LEU A 104 47.35 31.55 13.56
C LEU A 104 47.28 32.65 14.63
N ALA A 105 46.59 32.41 15.76
CA ALA A 105 46.52 33.36 16.87
C ALA A 105 47.92 33.69 17.43
N GLU A 106 48.79 32.67 17.58
CA GLU A 106 50.17 32.88 18.00
C GLU A 106 50.97 33.71 16.98
N SER A 107 50.80 33.42 15.69
CA SER A 107 51.43 34.17 14.59
C SER A 107 51.00 35.65 14.58
N ARG A 108 49.72 35.94 14.84
CA ARG A 108 49.21 37.31 15.01
C ARG A 108 49.90 38.02 16.16
N GLN A 109 50.07 37.34 17.29
CA GLN A 109 50.73 37.92 18.46
C GLN A 109 52.21 38.21 18.20
N ARG A 110 52.92 37.29 17.51
CA ARG A 110 54.32 37.48 17.07
C ARG A 110 54.46 38.69 16.16
N LEU A 111 53.58 38.84 15.16
CA LEU A 111 53.56 40.01 14.28
C LEU A 111 53.29 41.31 15.05
N LYS A 112 52.34 41.30 16.00
CA LYS A 112 52.06 42.47 16.85
C LYS A 112 53.30 42.92 17.62
N ARG A 113 54.04 41.98 18.24
CA ARG A 113 55.29 42.27 18.95
C ARG A 113 56.38 42.82 18.01
N ALA A 114 56.58 42.17 16.86
CA ALA A 114 57.58 42.59 15.88
C ALA A 114 57.29 44.00 15.33
N ARG A 115 56.02 44.31 15.04
CA ARG A 115 55.59 45.65 14.63
C ARG A 115 55.80 46.70 15.71
N LYS A 116 55.53 46.38 16.98
CA LYS A 116 55.79 47.28 18.11
C LYS A 116 57.28 47.61 18.21
N PHE A 117 58.14 46.60 18.16
CA PHE A 117 59.59 46.79 18.22
C PHE A 117 60.11 47.61 17.04
N LEU A 118 59.61 47.35 15.82
CA LEU A 118 59.94 48.16 14.64
C LEU A 118 59.50 49.61 14.79
N ALA A 119 58.29 49.86 15.32
CA ALA A 119 57.81 51.23 15.56
C ALA A 119 58.67 51.98 16.58
N GLU A 120 59.02 51.34 17.70
CA GLU A 120 59.92 51.91 18.72
C GLU A 120 61.28 52.25 18.13
N ARG A 121 61.82 51.37 17.29
CA ARG A 121 63.10 51.58 16.60
C ARG A 121 63.05 52.75 15.63
N LEU A 122 61.99 52.86 14.82
CA LEU A 122 61.80 53.97 13.87
C LEU A 122 61.65 55.32 14.58
N VAL A 123 60.92 55.35 15.71
CA VAL A 123 60.79 56.56 16.55
C VAL A 123 62.14 56.95 17.15
N ALA A 124 62.93 55.98 17.64
CA ALA A 124 64.26 56.25 18.17
C ALA A 124 65.18 56.85 17.10
N ILE A 125 65.18 56.29 15.88
CA ILE A 125 65.93 56.82 14.73
C ILE A 125 65.48 58.25 14.39
N TYR A 126 64.18 58.52 14.42
CA TYR A 126 63.65 59.86 14.17
C TYR A 126 64.10 60.89 15.22
N ILE A 127 63.97 60.55 16.51
CA ILE A 127 64.35 61.43 17.63
C ILE A 127 65.87 61.68 17.65
N SER A 128 66.69 60.70 17.25
CA SER A 128 68.14 60.85 17.17
C SER A 128 68.64 61.65 15.96
N GLY A 129 67.73 62.16 15.11
CA GLY A 129 68.09 62.96 13.92
C GLY A 129 68.48 62.14 12.70
N GLY A 130 68.09 60.86 12.66
CA GLY A 130 68.43 59.92 11.59
C GLY A 130 69.34 58.78 12.05
N VAL A 131 69.72 57.94 11.10
CA VAL A 131 70.74 56.89 11.32
C VAL A 131 72.10 57.56 11.15
N PRO A 132 73.00 57.56 12.15
CA PRO A 132 74.32 58.16 12.02
C PRO A 132 75.07 57.52 10.84
N ASP A 133 75.58 58.35 9.92
CA ASP A 133 76.37 57.84 8.82
C ASP A 133 77.80 57.51 9.29
N THR A 134 78.43 56.56 8.63
CA THR A 134 79.85 56.23 8.78
C THR A 134 80.74 57.46 8.56
N LEU A 135 80.31 58.40 7.71
CA LEU A 135 80.98 59.68 7.49
C LEU A 135 80.88 60.62 8.71
N ASP A 136 79.71 60.70 9.35
CA ASP A 136 79.50 61.50 10.57
C ASP A 136 80.32 60.95 11.74
N LEU A 137 80.39 59.62 11.85
CA LEU A 137 81.20 58.95 12.85
C LEU A 137 82.70 59.12 12.60
N ALA A 138 83.14 59.10 11.34
CA ALA A 138 84.53 59.34 10.95
C ALA A 138 84.98 60.77 11.26
N MET A 139 84.10 61.77 11.11
CA MET A 139 84.38 63.15 11.47
C MET A 139 84.41 63.41 12.99
N GLY A 140 83.73 62.59 13.79
CA GLY A 140 83.66 62.72 15.26
C GLY A 140 84.61 61.83 16.06
N ALA A 141 85.32 60.89 15.43
CA ALA A 141 86.17 59.92 16.13
C ALA A 141 87.50 60.54 16.62
N SER A 142 87.84 60.34 17.88
CA SER A 142 89.08 60.84 18.51
C SER A 142 90.27 59.87 18.41
N SER A 143 90.04 58.62 17.98
CA SER A 143 91.08 57.62 17.77
C SER A 143 90.68 56.56 16.72
N PHE A 144 91.67 55.92 16.10
CA PHE A 144 91.45 54.83 15.14
C PHE A 144 90.69 53.63 15.75
N GLY A 145 90.92 53.32 17.03
CA GLY A 145 90.18 52.26 17.74
C GLY A 145 88.70 52.59 17.95
N GLN A 146 88.37 53.86 18.24
CA GLN A 146 86.99 54.32 18.37
C GLN A 146 86.26 54.28 17.02
N LEU A 147 86.95 54.65 15.94
CA LEU A 147 86.41 54.56 14.58
C LEU A 147 86.11 53.11 14.19
N ALA A 148 87.06 52.19 14.39
CA ALA A 148 86.90 50.78 14.02
C ALA A 148 85.78 50.06 14.80
N SER A 149 85.64 50.36 16.08
CA SER A 149 84.55 49.79 16.89
C SER A 149 83.21 50.42 16.55
N GLY A 150 83.18 51.74 16.36
CA GLY A 150 81.96 52.46 16.00
C GLY A 150 81.38 52.04 14.64
N THR A 151 82.22 51.80 13.63
CA THR A 151 81.75 51.30 12.32
C THR A 151 81.19 49.88 12.43
N ALA A 152 81.84 48.99 13.18
CA ALA A 152 81.32 47.64 13.43
C ALA A 152 79.95 47.66 14.14
N TYR A 153 79.77 48.54 15.13
CA TYR A 153 78.48 48.71 15.81
C TYR A 153 77.39 49.27 14.88
N LEU A 154 77.71 50.28 14.06
CA LEU A 154 76.75 50.86 13.11
C LEU A 154 76.29 49.82 12.07
N THR A 155 77.22 49.02 11.51
CA THR A 155 76.86 47.93 10.59
C THR A 155 76.00 46.87 11.27
N ALA A 156 76.35 46.44 12.48
CA ALA A 156 75.54 45.45 13.21
C ALA A 156 74.10 45.94 13.50
N ILE A 157 73.95 47.24 13.75
CA ILE A 157 72.66 47.90 13.96
C ILE A 157 71.86 47.95 12.65
N GLN A 158 72.45 48.41 11.55
CA GLN A 158 71.80 48.47 10.23
C GLN A 158 71.33 47.08 9.79
N ASP A 159 72.18 46.06 9.92
CA ASP A 159 71.84 44.67 9.65
C ASP A 159 70.67 44.19 10.52
N SER A 160 70.63 44.60 11.78
CA SER A 160 69.53 44.26 12.69
C SER A 160 68.21 44.90 12.26
N ASP A 161 68.24 46.16 11.83
CA ASP A 161 67.06 46.91 11.38
C ASP A 161 66.51 46.35 10.06
N GLU A 162 67.39 45.96 9.13
CA GLU A 162 67.01 45.26 7.91
C GLU A 162 66.38 43.90 8.19
N ARG A 163 66.99 43.10 9.09
CA ARG A 163 66.43 41.80 9.50
C ARG A 163 65.06 41.96 10.15
N LEU A 164 64.87 42.98 10.98
CA LEU A 164 63.58 43.26 11.62
C LEU A 164 62.51 43.63 10.58
N THR A 165 62.84 44.49 9.63
CA THR A 165 61.92 44.91 8.56
C THR A 165 61.53 43.73 7.67
N ARG A 166 62.51 42.93 7.24
CA ARG A 166 62.27 41.68 6.48
C ARG A 166 61.37 40.72 7.25
N ARG A 167 61.66 40.50 8.54
CA ARG A 167 60.87 39.61 9.38
C ARG A 167 59.43 40.06 9.57
N VAL A 168 59.17 41.37 9.71
CA VAL A 168 57.80 41.91 9.77
C VAL A 168 57.06 41.70 8.45
N ALA A 169 57.73 41.93 7.31
CA ALA A 169 57.14 41.72 5.99
C ALA A 169 56.82 40.24 5.73
N GLU A 170 57.72 39.33 6.09
CA GLU A 170 57.52 37.88 6.01
C GLU A 170 56.36 37.41 6.90
N LEU A 171 56.33 37.82 8.17
CA LEU A 171 55.23 37.50 9.09
C LEU A 171 53.87 38.00 8.58
N ARG A 172 53.84 39.17 7.94
CA ARG A 172 52.60 39.70 7.35
C ARG A 172 52.12 38.83 6.19
N ARG A 173 53.01 38.46 5.26
CA ARG A 173 52.68 37.60 4.11
C ARG A 173 52.25 36.21 4.54
N ASP A 174 52.96 35.62 5.50
CA ASP A 174 52.64 34.31 6.08
C ASP A 174 51.26 34.32 6.76
N LEU A 175 50.94 35.39 7.50
CA LEU A 175 49.63 35.55 8.12
C LEU A 175 48.50 35.63 7.09
N GLU A 176 48.68 36.41 6.03
CA GLU A 176 47.69 36.58 4.96
C GLU A 176 47.40 35.25 4.26
N GLY A 177 48.45 34.49 3.92
CA GLY A 177 48.31 33.15 3.36
C GLY A 177 47.60 32.17 4.29
N LYS A 178 47.96 32.16 5.59
CA LYS A 178 47.30 31.30 6.60
C LYS A 178 45.82 31.63 6.80
N VAL A 179 45.46 32.92 6.84
CA VAL A 179 44.05 33.34 6.98
C VAL A 179 43.22 32.88 5.78
N GLY A 180 43.72 33.08 4.56
CA GLY A 180 43.03 32.64 3.34
C GLY A 180 42.85 31.12 3.29
N GLY A 181 43.95 30.37 3.48
CA GLY A 181 43.90 28.91 3.45
C GLY A 181 43.02 28.30 4.55
N LEU A 182 42.99 28.91 5.75
CA LEU A 182 42.13 28.45 6.83
C LEU A 182 40.64 28.68 6.53
N ALA A 183 40.28 29.82 5.94
CA ALA A 183 38.91 30.11 5.55
C ALA A 183 38.40 29.10 4.49
N GLU A 184 39.23 28.80 3.49
CA GLU A 184 38.93 27.79 2.46
C GLU A 184 38.81 26.38 3.06
N ALA A 185 39.73 26.00 3.95
CA ALA A 185 39.70 24.70 4.62
C ALA A 185 38.44 24.53 5.48
N ARG A 186 38.06 25.56 6.23
CA ARG A 186 36.83 25.56 7.03
C ARG A 186 35.58 25.39 6.16
N GLN A 187 35.48 26.16 5.09
CA GLN A 187 34.36 26.04 4.16
C GLN A 187 34.28 24.65 3.53
N ALA A 188 35.42 24.04 3.19
CA ALA A 188 35.47 22.69 2.64
C ALA A 188 35.00 21.62 3.66
N VAL A 189 35.40 21.74 4.93
CA VAL A 189 34.95 20.85 6.01
C VAL A 189 33.44 21.00 6.26
N ASP A 190 32.93 22.23 6.32
CA ASP A 190 31.50 22.50 6.52
C ASP A 190 30.66 21.94 5.36
N ALA A 191 31.11 22.13 4.12
CA ALA A 191 30.46 21.58 2.93
C ALA A 191 30.47 20.03 2.93
N HIS A 192 31.58 19.41 3.34
CA HIS A 192 31.67 17.96 3.45
C HIS A 192 30.71 17.41 4.52
N ASN A 193 30.63 18.06 5.68
CA ASN A 193 29.69 17.70 6.74
C ASN A 193 28.23 17.82 6.30
N ALA A 194 27.87 18.89 5.60
CA ALA A 194 26.54 19.06 5.05
C ALA A 194 26.21 17.96 4.02
N ALA A 195 27.18 17.58 3.17
CA ALA A 195 27.00 16.49 2.21
C ALA A 195 26.81 15.12 2.91
N LEU A 196 27.56 14.84 3.98
CA LEU A 196 27.39 13.62 4.78
C LEU A 196 26.02 13.56 5.45
N ALA A 197 25.53 14.68 5.99
CA ALA A 197 24.19 14.76 6.58
C ALA A 197 23.10 14.54 5.52
N ALA A 198 23.20 15.21 4.37
CA ALA A 198 22.25 15.03 3.27
C ALA A 198 22.23 13.60 2.72
N ALA A 199 23.39 12.93 2.65
CA ALA A 199 23.47 11.54 2.24
C ALA A 199 22.75 10.60 3.24
N ARG A 200 22.89 10.84 4.55
CA ARG A 200 22.14 10.10 5.59
C ARG A 200 20.64 10.29 5.44
N ASP A 201 20.19 11.54 5.27
CA ASP A 201 18.77 11.84 5.13
C ASP A 201 18.17 11.21 3.87
N GLN A 202 18.90 11.19 2.75
CA GLN A 202 18.48 10.53 1.51
C GLN A 202 18.32 9.02 1.70
N ILE A 203 19.27 8.37 2.37
CA ILE A 203 19.20 6.94 2.64
C ILE A 203 17.98 6.60 3.51
N ALA A 204 17.77 7.36 4.59
CA ALA A 204 16.61 7.19 5.46
C ALA A 204 15.28 7.41 4.72
N ALA A 205 15.23 8.38 3.81
CA ALA A 205 14.05 8.67 2.99
C ALA A 205 13.71 7.52 2.03
N VAL A 206 14.70 6.97 1.32
CA VAL A 206 14.49 5.83 0.39
C VAL A 206 13.96 4.61 1.14
N ARG A 207 14.50 4.33 2.33
CA ARG A 207 14.01 3.23 3.18
C ARG A 207 12.56 3.46 3.60
N ALA A 208 12.25 4.65 4.12
CA ALA A 208 10.89 4.98 4.56
C ALA A 208 9.87 4.90 3.41
N GLU A 209 10.25 5.31 2.20
CA GLU A 209 9.39 5.21 1.01
C GLU A 209 9.14 3.75 0.60
N ALA A 210 10.18 2.91 0.58
CA ALA A 210 10.04 1.49 0.25
C ALA A 210 9.18 0.74 1.30
N GLU A 211 9.41 0.98 2.59
CA GLU A 211 8.60 0.41 3.68
C GLU A 211 7.14 0.87 3.61
N ALA A 212 6.88 2.14 3.29
CA ALA A 212 5.53 2.69 3.14
C ALA A 212 4.78 2.09 1.93
N SER A 213 5.47 1.87 0.80
CA SER A 213 4.91 1.21 -0.38
C SER A 213 4.50 -0.23 -0.06
N ALA A 214 5.39 -1.00 0.58
CA ALA A 214 5.10 -2.37 0.99
C ALA A 214 3.92 -2.44 1.99
N ALA A 215 3.86 -1.52 2.95
CA ALA A 215 2.75 -1.43 3.91
C ALA A 215 1.41 -1.13 3.23
N THR A 216 1.41 -0.25 2.22
CA THR A 216 0.21 0.10 1.46
C THR A 216 -0.34 -1.09 0.68
N LEU A 217 0.54 -1.83 -0.01
CA LEU A 217 0.16 -3.05 -0.75
C LEU A 217 -0.37 -4.14 0.20
N ALA A 218 0.30 -4.33 1.35
CA ALA A 218 -0.15 -5.29 2.36
C ALA A 218 -1.54 -4.95 2.93
N SER A 219 -1.78 -3.67 3.24
CA SER A 219 -3.10 -3.21 3.73
C SER A 219 -4.19 -3.40 2.68
N ALA A 220 -3.91 -3.05 1.41
CA ALA A 220 -4.85 -3.23 0.32
C ALA A 220 -5.22 -4.71 0.11
N ASN A 221 -4.23 -5.61 0.19
CA ASN A 221 -4.49 -7.06 0.09
C ASN A 221 -5.35 -7.57 1.25
N ALA A 222 -5.08 -7.13 2.48
CA ALA A 222 -5.88 -7.50 3.65
C ALA A 222 -7.34 -7.03 3.54
N GLU A 223 -7.59 -5.84 3.00
CA GLU A 223 -8.94 -5.32 2.75
C GLU A 223 -9.70 -6.14 1.68
N ARG A 224 -9.00 -6.55 0.62
CA ARG A 224 -9.58 -7.41 -0.43
C ARG A 224 -9.88 -8.81 0.10
N GLU A 225 -8.98 -9.39 0.88
CA GLU A 225 -9.22 -10.69 1.54
C GLU A 225 -10.44 -10.65 2.46
N ALA A 226 -10.58 -9.58 3.26
CA ALA A 226 -11.77 -9.36 4.10
C ALA A 226 -13.05 -9.22 3.26
N SER A 227 -12.97 -8.55 2.11
CA SER A 227 -14.10 -8.40 1.17
C SER A 227 -14.51 -9.74 0.56
N ILE A 228 -13.54 -10.59 0.18
CA ILE A 228 -13.79 -11.94 -0.30
C ILE A 228 -14.50 -12.78 0.77
N GLU A 229 -14.05 -12.70 2.03
CA GLU A 229 -14.67 -13.45 3.13
C GLU A 229 -16.11 -13.00 3.38
N SER A 230 -16.38 -11.69 3.35
CA SER A 230 -17.74 -11.17 3.42
C SER A 230 -18.62 -11.69 2.28
N LEU A 231 -18.13 -11.67 1.04
CA LEU A 231 -18.87 -12.15 -0.13
C LEU A 231 -19.14 -13.67 -0.04
N LYS A 232 -18.20 -14.46 0.48
CA LYS A 232 -18.42 -15.90 0.74
C LYS A 232 -19.52 -16.11 1.77
N GLY A 233 -19.53 -15.32 2.85
CA GLY A 233 -20.59 -15.33 3.86
C GLY A 233 -21.97 -14.99 3.28
N ASP A 234 -22.04 -13.96 2.44
CA ASP A 234 -23.28 -13.58 1.75
C ASP A 234 -23.79 -14.68 0.82
N ILE A 235 -22.90 -15.31 0.03
CA ILE A 235 -23.24 -16.44 -0.85
C ILE A 235 -23.83 -17.59 -0.03
N ALA A 236 -23.19 -17.98 1.08
CA ALA A 236 -23.70 -19.03 1.96
C ALA A 236 -25.08 -18.67 2.54
N GLY A 237 -25.27 -17.42 2.94
CA GLY A 237 -26.55 -16.91 3.41
C GLY A 237 -27.64 -16.91 2.34
N TRP A 238 -27.31 -16.61 1.08
CA TRP A 238 -28.23 -16.70 -0.05
C TRP A 238 -28.57 -18.14 -0.41
N GLN A 239 -27.60 -19.07 -0.35
CA GLN A 239 -27.84 -20.51 -0.59
C GLN A 239 -28.85 -21.07 0.41
N ASN A 240 -28.69 -20.78 1.70
CA ASN A 240 -29.62 -21.22 2.73
C ASN A 240 -31.05 -20.63 2.50
N LYS A 241 -31.15 -19.38 2.06
CA LYS A 241 -32.45 -18.77 1.70
C LYS A 241 -33.11 -19.43 0.50
N ILE A 242 -32.33 -19.81 -0.53
CA ILE A 242 -32.86 -20.51 -1.71
C ILE A 242 -33.37 -21.89 -1.29
N GLU A 243 -32.59 -22.66 -0.52
CA GLU A 243 -32.98 -23.99 -0.03
C GLU A 243 -34.29 -23.91 0.78
N LYS A 244 -34.36 -22.98 1.74
CA LYS A 244 -35.57 -22.75 2.53
C LYS A 244 -36.77 -22.32 1.68
N GLN A 245 -36.57 -21.53 0.63
CA GLN A 245 -37.65 -21.16 -0.29
C GLN A 245 -38.12 -22.35 -1.13
N GLN A 246 -37.20 -23.22 -1.53
CA GLN A 246 -37.51 -24.44 -2.29
C GLN A 246 -38.29 -25.43 -1.43
N GLU A 247 -37.88 -25.65 -0.17
CA GLU A 247 -38.61 -26.47 0.80
C GLU A 247 -40.04 -25.95 1.01
N VAL A 248 -40.20 -24.65 1.29
CA VAL A 248 -41.53 -24.03 1.47
C VAL A 248 -42.37 -24.16 0.19
N SER A 249 -41.78 -24.00 -1.00
CA SER A 249 -42.51 -24.16 -2.25
C SER A 249 -42.89 -25.62 -2.54
N ALA A 250 -42.08 -26.58 -2.10
CA ALA A 250 -42.36 -28.01 -2.22
C ALA A 250 -43.48 -28.42 -1.25
N GLU A 251 -43.44 -27.96 0.00
CA GLU A 251 -44.52 -28.16 0.98
C GLU A 251 -45.83 -27.52 0.50
N GLN A 252 -45.78 -26.30 -0.05
CA GLN A 252 -46.95 -25.64 -0.63
C GLN A 252 -47.49 -26.37 -1.86
N ALA A 253 -46.61 -26.92 -2.71
CA ALA A 253 -47.02 -27.72 -3.86
C ALA A 253 -47.62 -29.07 -3.43
N GLU A 254 -47.06 -29.72 -2.41
CA GLU A 254 -47.63 -30.93 -1.81
C GLU A 254 -48.98 -30.66 -1.15
N GLU A 255 -49.13 -29.52 -0.45
CA GLU A 255 -50.39 -29.10 0.16
C GLU A 255 -51.43 -28.71 -0.89
N GLU A 256 -51.05 -28.03 -1.97
CA GLU A 256 -51.93 -27.71 -3.09
C GLU A 256 -52.35 -28.96 -3.87
N VAL A 257 -51.44 -29.92 -4.07
CA VAL A 257 -51.76 -31.23 -4.62
C VAL A 257 -52.68 -32.00 -3.66
N ALA A 258 -52.41 -32.02 -2.35
CA ALA A 258 -53.27 -32.65 -1.36
C ALA A 258 -54.66 -32.01 -1.27
N GLN A 259 -54.78 -30.69 -1.39
CA GLN A 259 -56.05 -29.97 -1.43
C GLN A 259 -56.82 -30.27 -2.73
N ASN A 260 -56.14 -30.38 -3.88
CA ASN A 260 -56.76 -30.77 -5.15
C ASN A 260 -57.12 -32.27 -5.22
N LEU A 261 -56.45 -33.11 -4.43
CA LEU A 261 -56.74 -34.54 -4.27
C LEU A 261 -57.82 -34.82 -3.21
N GLY A 262 -57.99 -33.95 -2.21
CA GLY A 262 -58.82 -34.16 -1.02
C GLY A 262 -60.28 -33.72 -1.16
N GLY A 263 -61.09 -34.51 -1.85
CA GLY A 263 -62.56 -34.40 -1.83
C GLY A 263 -63.21 -35.66 -1.25
N PRO A 264 -64.56 -35.77 -1.20
CA PRO A 264 -65.26 -36.91 -0.61
C PRO A 264 -65.16 -38.21 -1.44
N TYR A 265 -64.17 -38.30 -2.34
CA TYR A 265 -64.00 -39.35 -3.33
C TYR A 265 -62.68 -40.10 -3.11
N SER A 266 -62.57 -41.31 -3.65
CA SER A 266 -61.45 -42.22 -3.44
C SER A 266 -60.33 -42.09 -4.47
N ILE A 267 -60.50 -41.21 -5.46
CA ILE A 267 -59.52 -40.85 -6.50
C ILE A 267 -59.50 -39.31 -6.62
N PRO A 268 -58.53 -38.70 -7.32
CA PRO A 268 -58.43 -37.24 -7.45
C PRO A 268 -59.76 -36.59 -7.81
N THR A 269 -60.17 -35.59 -7.03
CA THR A 269 -61.49 -34.95 -7.16
C THR A 269 -61.71 -34.34 -8.54
N TYR A 270 -60.67 -33.80 -9.16
CA TYR A 270 -60.76 -33.24 -10.51
C TYR A 270 -61.17 -34.28 -11.57
N ILE A 271 -60.72 -35.52 -11.43
CA ILE A 271 -61.07 -36.63 -12.33
C ILE A 271 -62.55 -36.94 -12.17
N VAL A 272 -63.00 -37.15 -10.93
CA VAL A 272 -64.42 -37.45 -10.63
C VAL A 272 -65.35 -36.34 -11.10
N MET A 273 -64.96 -35.08 -10.90
CA MET A 273 -65.74 -33.92 -11.35
C MET A 273 -65.82 -33.82 -12.88
N CYS A 274 -64.77 -34.23 -13.60
CA CYS A 274 -64.80 -34.29 -15.06
C CYS A 274 -65.61 -35.49 -15.58
N GLU A 275 -65.48 -36.65 -14.94
CA GLU A 275 -66.13 -37.89 -15.37
C GLU A 275 -67.66 -37.86 -15.16
N SER A 276 -68.11 -37.37 -14.00
CA SER A 276 -69.54 -37.42 -13.63
C SER A 276 -70.07 -36.14 -12.99
N GLY A 277 -69.23 -35.12 -12.77
CA GLY A 277 -69.58 -34.00 -11.89
C GLY A 277 -69.71 -34.40 -10.42
N GLY A 278 -69.21 -35.58 -10.04
CA GLY A 278 -69.31 -36.10 -8.68
C GLY A 278 -70.60 -36.85 -8.34
N ASP A 279 -71.44 -37.17 -9.33
CA ASP A 279 -72.74 -37.82 -9.15
C ASP A 279 -72.63 -39.36 -9.09
N TYR A 280 -72.96 -39.95 -7.94
CA TYR A 280 -72.93 -41.41 -7.70
C TYR A 280 -74.02 -42.19 -8.46
N SER A 281 -74.99 -41.51 -9.06
CA SER A 281 -76.06 -42.12 -9.86
C SER A 281 -75.88 -41.90 -11.38
N ALA A 282 -74.79 -41.22 -11.78
CA ALA A 282 -74.52 -40.94 -13.18
C ALA A 282 -74.38 -42.23 -13.99
N LEU A 283 -74.98 -42.24 -15.19
CA LEU A 283 -74.89 -43.34 -16.14
C LEU A 283 -74.60 -42.79 -17.53
N ASN A 284 -73.52 -43.25 -18.15
CA ASN A 284 -73.22 -42.97 -19.54
C ASN A 284 -74.02 -43.92 -20.46
N PRO A 285 -75.00 -43.43 -21.24
CA PRO A 285 -75.86 -44.29 -22.05
C PRO A 285 -75.14 -45.03 -23.19
N SER A 286 -73.95 -44.56 -23.58
CA SER A 286 -73.20 -45.09 -24.72
C SER A 286 -72.21 -46.17 -24.32
N SER A 287 -71.49 -45.98 -23.20
CA SER A 287 -70.49 -46.94 -22.70
C SER A 287 -71.01 -47.85 -21.59
N GLY A 288 -72.16 -47.52 -20.99
CA GLY A 288 -72.68 -48.20 -19.80
C GLY A 288 -71.87 -47.91 -18.54
N ALA A 289 -70.88 -47.01 -18.59
CA ALA A 289 -70.10 -46.59 -17.43
C ALA A 289 -71.01 -45.89 -16.40
N GLY A 290 -70.85 -46.24 -15.13
CA GLY A 290 -71.77 -45.81 -14.07
C GLY A 290 -71.06 -45.28 -12.81
N GLY A 291 -71.80 -44.50 -12.04
CA GLY A 291 -71.39 -43.99 -10.73
C GLY A 291 -70.50 -42.76 -10.80
N ALA A 292 -70.07 -42.27 -9.64
CA ALA A 292 -69.28 -41.03 -9.55
C ALA A 292 -67.94 -41.17 -10.29
N TYR A 293 -67.43 -42.40 -10.40
CA TYR A 293 -66.14 -42.73 -11.00
C TYR A 293 -66.23 -43.20 -12.45
N GLN A 294 -67.44 -43.24 -13.04
CA GLN A 294 -67.70 -43.71 -14.41
C GLN A 294 -66.98 -45.04 -14.74
N ILE A 295 -67.17 -46.06 -13.90
CA ILE A 295 -66.55 -47.38 -14.10
C ILE A 295 -67.42 -48.19 -15.04
N ILE A 296 -66.82 -48.82 -16.07
CA ILE A 296 -67.56 -49.72 -16.98
C ILE A 296 -67.94 -51.04 -16.28
N PRO A 297 -69.08 -51.67 -16.60
CA PRO A 297 -69.58 -52.84 -15.87
C PRO A 297 -68.61 -54.02 -15.84
N SER A 298 -67.87 -54.26 -16.92
CA SER A 298 -66.88 -55.36 -16.98
C SER A 298 -65.73 -55.16 -16.00
N THR A 299 -65.27 -53.92 -15.83
CA THR A 299 -64.22 -53.59 -14.85
C THR A 299 -64.78 -53.60 -13.44
N TRP A 300 -66.00 -53.09 -13.23
CA TRP A 300 -66.67 -53.13 -11.93
C TRP A 300 -66.78 -54.56 -11.37
N GLU A 301 -67.25 -55.50 -12.19
CA GLU A 301 -67.35 -56.91 -11.83
C GLU A 301 -65.97 -57.54 -11.58
N ALA A 302 -64.96 -57.19 -12.39
CA ALA A 302 -63.60 -57.70 -12.24
C ALA A 302 -62.94 -57.33 -10.90
N TYR A 303 -63.28 -56.18 -10.32
CA TYR A 303 -62.82 -55.74 -9.00
C TYR A 303 -63.81 -56.11 -7.87
N GLY A 304 -64.73 -57.03 -8.14
CA GLY A 304 -65.63 -57.62 -7.16
C GLY A 304 -66.85 -56.76 -6.83
N GLY A 305 -67.28 -55.91 -7.77
CA GLY A 305 -68.53 -55.17 -7.66
C GLY A 305 -69.74 -56.02 -8.04
N GLU A 306 -70.78 -55.95 -7.21
CA GLU A 306 -72.06 -56.59 -7.48
C GLU A 306 -73.03 -55.60 -8.13
N GLY A 307 -73.85 -56.07 -9.09
CA GLY A 307 -74.80 -55.22 -9.81
C GLY A 307 -74.15 -54.18 -10.72
N LEU A 308 -74.85 -53.06 -10.97
CA LEU A 308 -74.33 -51.96 -11.79
C LEU A 308 -73.67 -50.87 -10.92
N PRO A 309 -72.57 -50.25 -11.39
CA PRO A 309 -71.81 -49.26 -10.61
C PRO A 309 -72.65 -48.12 -10.04
N GLN A 310 -73.58 -47.55 -10.83
CA GLN A 310 -74.45 -46.43 -10.44
C GLN A 310 -75.58 -46.82 -9.47
N GLU A 311 -75.85 -48.11 -9.32
CA GLU A 311 -76.86 -48.64 -8.38
C GLU A 311 -76.22 -49.06 -7.05
N ALA A 312 -74.90 -49.19 -7.01
CA ALA A 312 -74.14 -49.55 -5.83
C ALA A 312 -74.07 -48.38 -4.83
N SER A 313 -73.94 -48.72 -3.54
CA SER A 313 -73.79 -47.72 -2.49
C SER A 313 -72.53 -46.86 -2.73
N LYS A 314 -72.56 -45.62 -2.25
CA LYS A 314 -71.39 -44.71 -2.28
C LYS A 314 -70.12 -45.41 -1.79
N ALA A 315 -70.22 -46.11 -0.65
CA ALA A 315 -69.10 -46.81 -0.04
C ALA A 315 -68.51 -47.92 -0.92
N GLU A 316 -69.37 -48.61 -1.68
CA GLU A 316 -68.95 -49.66 -2.61
C GLU A 316 -68.28 -49.07 -3.86
N GLN A 317 -68.84 -47.98 -4.39
CA GLN A 317 -68.24 -47.24 -5.50
C GLN A 317 -66.86 -46.69 -5.13
N ASP A 318 -66.75 -46.08 -3.95
CA ASP A 318 -65.50 -45.60 -3.36
C ASP A 318 -64.47 -46.73 -3.22
N ARG A 319 -64.88 -47.86 -2.62
CA ARG A 319 -64.02 -49.03 -2.40
C ARG A 319 -63.43 -49.53 -3.71
N ILE A 320 -64.26 -49.72 -4.74
CA ILE A 320 -63.80 -50.27 -6.02
C ILE A 320 -62.97 -49.25 -6.81
N ALA A 321 -63.35 -47.97 -6.79
CA ALA A 321 -62.54 -46.91 -7.40
C ALA A 321 -61.16 -46.81 -6.75
N ALA A 322 -61.07 -46.94 -5.42
CA ALA A 322 -59.79 -46.98 -4.70
C ALA A 322 -58.93 -48.18 -5.13
N LEU A 323 -59.54 -49.35 -5.33
CA LEU A 323 -58.84 -50.56 -5.78
C LEU A 323 -58.31 -50.41 -7.22
N ILE A 324 -59.13 -49.91 -8.14
CA ILE A 324 -58.70 -49.66 -9.53
C ILE A 324 -57.58 -48.62 -9.55
N TRP A 325 -57.72 -47.54 -8.77
CA TRP A 325 -56.70 -46.50 -8.67
C TRP A 325 -55.39 -47.03 -8.12
N ALA A 326 -55.44 -47.93 -7.13
CA ALA A 326 -54.26 -48.57 -6.57
C ALA A 326 -53.59 -49.55 -7.55
N ASP A 327 -54.35 -50.18 -8.46
CA ASP A 327 -53.84 -51.18 -9.40
C ASP A 327 -53.27 -50.54 -10.68
N VAL A 328 -54.02 -49.65 -11.32
CA VAL A 328 -53.66 -49.10 -12.65
C VAL A 328 -53.50 -47.58 -12.69
N GLY A 329 -53.68 -46.91 -11.55
CA GLY A 329 -53.57 -45.45 -11.43
C GLY A 329 -54.51 -44.70 -12.36
N ALA A 330 -54.15 -43.47 -12.71
CA ALA A 330 -54.99 -42.55 -13.47
C ALA A 330 -55.39 -43.07 -14.87
N SER A 331 -54.64 -44.02 -15.44
CA SER A 331 -54.86 -44.53 -16.80
C SER A 331 -56.22 -45.20 -17.04
N ALA A 332 -56.96 -45.57 -15.98
CA ALA A 332 -58.30 -46.11 -16.09
C ALA A 332 -59.40 -45.07 -16.36
N TRP A 333 -59.09 -43.77 -16.20
CA TRP A 333 -60.05 -42.68 -16.38
C TRP A 333 -59.69 -41.83 -17.59
N SER A 334 -60.72 -41.39 -18.33
CA SER A 334 -60.55 -40.61 -19.54
C SER A 334 -60.20 -39.15 -19.26
N CYS A 335 -60.60 -38.66 -18.08
CA CYS A 335 -60.37 -37.32 -17.56
C CYS A 335 -59.09 -37.18 -16.70
N ALA A 336 -58.22 -38.19 -16.70
CA ALA A 336 -56.99 -38.23 -15.91
C ALA A 336 -55.90 -37.25 -16.38
#